data_AF-A0A5C8BVP5-F1
#
_entry.id   AF-A0A5C8BVP5-F1
#
_cell.length_a   1.000
_cell.length_b   1.000
_cell.length_c   1.000
_cell.angle_alpha   90.00
_cell.angle_beta   90.00
_cell.angle_gamma   90.00
#
_symmetry.space_group_name_H-M   'P 1'
#
loop_
_entity.id
_entity.type
_entity.pdbx_description
1 polymer ?
#
loop_
_entity_poly.entity_id
_entity_poly.type
_entity_poly.pdbx_seq_one_letter_code
_entity_poly.pdbx_strand_id
1 'polypeptide(L)'
;MNFQRVLTVAHKDLVEVVRNKQAMFPMLVIPVGLAVMIPFGIIVMGSDPTMPTSAFGLSGLIDQLPKGILPPDLSESQKMVYAFTVYFMAPVFLLIPSMSATVIGSSSFVGEKERRTIEGLLYTPVTDRELVLAKIIASLVPAIVITWGSFGAYVFIVDTFASPVIGEHYFPTANWYALMFLVVPLLAFLTVALIVAVSGRATSSQGAQGVSFLVVMPMILLTMGQTTGIMLFSTTVALVFAAVLVVVDVVVFYAVAGIFNRERILTKLL
;
A
#
# COMPACT_ATOMS: atom_id res chain seq x y z
N MET A 1 11.51 0.10 28.32
CA MET A 1 10.96 -0.53 27.09
C MET A 1 11.93 -1.64 26.69
N ASN A 2 11.54 -2.91 26.82
CA ASN A 2 12.39 -4.05 26.45
C ASN A 2 12.08 -4.48 25.02
N PHE A 3 12.95 -4.08 24.08
CA PHE A 3 12.76 -4.31 22.64
C PHE A 3 12.71 -5.79 22.27
N GLN A 4 13.35 -6.67 23.06
CA GLN A 4 13.29 -8.12 22.80
C GLN A 4 11.87 -8.65 23.00
N ARG A 5 11.15 -8.19 24.03
CA ARG A 5 9.75 -8.60 24.27
C ARG A 5 8.83 -8.15 23.14
N VAL A 6 9.03 -6.91 22.66
CA VAL A 6 8.29 -6.35 21.51
C VAL A 6 8.50 -7.20 20.27
N LEU A 7 9.75 -7.53 19.95
CA LEU A 7 10.09 -8.31 18.76
C LEU A 7 9.57 -9.76 18.85
N THR A 8 9.58 -10.39 20.02
CA THR A 8 9.03 -11.74 20.22
C THR A 8 7.53 -11.78 19.96
N VAL A 9 6.78 -10.80 20.48
CA VAL A 9 5.33 -10.69 20.22
C VAL A 9 5.08 -10.44 18.74
N ALA A 10 5.83 -9.52 18.11
CA ALA A 10 5.68 -9.22 16.69
C ALA A 10 5.97 -10.44 15.80
N HIS A 11 7.01 -11.22 16.11
CA HIS A 11 7.34 -12.44 15.40
C HIS A 11 6.24 -13.49 15.51
N LYS A 12 5.68 -13.68 16.71
CA LYS A 12 4.57 -14.62 16.94
C LYS A 12 3.34 -14.23 16.11
N ASP A 13 2.92 -12.97 16.14
CA ASP A 13 1.77 -12.47 15.37
C ASP A 13 2.01 -12.61 13.85
N LEU A 14 3.23 -12.35 13.38
CA LEU A 14 3.59 -12.50 11.97
C LEU A 14 3.47 -13.97 11.50
N VAL A 15 3.93 -14.92 12.30
CA VAL A 15 3.78 -16.36 12.00
C VAL A 15 2.31 -16.77 11.97
N GLU A 16 1.47 -16.21 12.85
CA GLU A 16 0.04 -16.48 12.89
C GLU A 16 -0.68 -15.98 11.63
N VAL A 17 -0.35 -14.77 11.16
CA VAL A 17 -0.88 -14.18 9.92
C VAL A 17 -0.50 -15.02 8.70
N VAL A 18 0.77 -15.43 8.59
CA VAL A 18 1.27 -16.28 7.49
C VAL A 18 0.67 -17.70 7.54
N ARG A 19 0.20 -18.17 8.69
CA ARG A 19 -0.48 -19.47 8.77
C ARG A 19 -1.97 -19.38 8.48
N ASN A 20 -2.57 -18.20 8.58
CA ASN A 20 -3.99 -18.00 8.35
C ASN A 20 -4.30 -17.86 6.86
N LYS A 21 -4.71 -18.97 6.22
CA LYS A 21 -5.07 -19.02 4.79
C LYS A 21 -6.13 -17.99 4.39
N GLN A 22 -7.10 -17.68 5.27
CA GLN A 22 -8.14 -16.69 4.97
C GLN A 22 -7.59 -15.26 4.93
N ALA A 23 -6.58 -14.95 5.74
CA ALA A 23 -5.90 -13.65 5.72
C ALA A 23 -4.88 -13.56 4.57
N MET A 24 -4.17 -14.66 4.28
CA MET A 24 -3.18 -14.71 3.19
C MET A 24 -3.79 -14.58 1.80
N PHE A 25 -4.99 -15.13 1.58
CA PHE A 25 -5.61 -15.13 0.25
C PHE A 25 -5.74 -13.71 -0.34
N PRO A 26 -6.42 -12.73 0.30
CA PRO A 26 -6.49 -11.37 -0.22
C PRO A 26 -5.11 -10.67 -0.26
N MET A 27 -4.21 -10.98 0.67
CA MET A 27 -2.83 -10.44 0.67
C MET A 27 -1.97 -10.92 -0.49
N LEU A 28 -2.35 -12.01 -1.16
CA LEU A 28 -1.66 -12.51 -2.35
C LEU A 28 -2.41 -12.11 -3.63
N VAL A 29 -3.73 -12.25 -3.65
CA VAL A 29 -4.56 -12.01 -4.84
C VAL A 29 -4.47 -10.55 -5.31
N ILE A 30 -4.52 -9.58 -4.40
CA ILE A 30 -4.45 -8.16 -4.76
C ILE A 30 -3.09 -7.82 -5.38
N PRO A 31 -1.94 -8.07 -4.71
CA PRO A 31 -0.65 -7.78 -5.33
C PRO A 31 -0.38 -8.58 -6.60
N VAL A 32 -0.79 -9.85 -6.69
CA VAL A 32 -0.67 -10.60 -7.97
C VAL A 32 -1.54 -9.96 -9.05
N GLY A 33 -2.76 -9.55 -8.73
CA GLY A 33 -3.63 -8.85 -9.68
C GLY A 33 -3.00 -7.55 -10.19
N LEU A 34 -2.60 -6.68 -9.26
CA LEU A 34 -2.11 -5.33 -9.57
C LEU A 34 -0.68 -5.32 -10.12
N ALA A 35 0.22 -6.12 -9.56
CA ALA A 35 1.64 -6.08 -9.89
C ALA A 35 2.02 -7.09 -11.00
N VAL A 36 1.18 -8.08 -11.29
CA VAL A 36 1.47 -9.11 -12.30
C VAL A 36 0.44 -9.13 -13.41
N MET A 37 -0.83 -9.42 -13.09
CA MET A 37 -1.85 -9.70 -14.10
C MET A 37 -2.17 -8.48 -14.96
N ILE A 38 -2.42 -7.33 -14.33
CA ILE A 38 -2.75 -6.07 -15.01
C ILE A 38 -1.61 -5.60 -15.93
N PRO A 39 -0.37 -5.39 -15.45
CA PRO A 39 0.71 -4.92 -16.32
C PRO A 39 1.01 -5.92 -17.43
N PHE A 40 1.04 -7.22 -17.14
CA PHE A 40 1.27 -8.24 -18.15
C PHE A 40 0.22 -8.18 -19.26
N GLY A 41 -1.07 -8.14 -18.91
CA GLY A 41 -2.15 -8.03 -19.89
C GLY A 41 -2.02 -6.79 -20.78
N ILE A 42 -1.67 -5.64 -20.18
CA ILE A 42 -1.54 -4.38 -20.91
C ILE A 42 -0.32 -4.35 -21.81
N ILE A 43 0.80 -4.93 -21.37
CA ILE A 43 2.00 -5.04 -22.21
C ILE A 43 1.73 -5.93 -23.41
N VAL A 44 1.15 -7.12 -23.19
CA VAL A 44 0.83 -8.06 -24.27
C VAL A 44 -0.12 -7.42 -25.27
N MET A 45 -1.21 -6.80 -24.79
CA MET A 45 -2.20 -6.18 -25.67
C MET A 45 -1.68 -4.91 -26.33
N GLY A 46 -0.89 -4.09 -25.63
CA GLY A 46 -0.29 -2.87 -26.17
C GLY A 46 0.85 -3.14 -27.15
N SER A 47 1.43 -4.34 -27.14
CA SER A 47 2.46 -4.76 -28.10
C SER A 47 1.90 -5.28 -29.43
N ASP A 48 0.60 -5.58 -29.50
CA ASP A 48 -0.04 -6.10 -30.71
C ASP A 48 -0.35 -4.97 -31.71
N PRO A 49 0.27 -4.95 -32.91
CA PRO A 49 0.03 -3.92 -33.92
C PRO A 49 -1.40 -3.91 -34.47
N THR A 50 -2.14 -5.01 -34.30
CA THR A 50 -3.51 -5.17 -34.82
C THR A 50 -4.57 -4.66 -33.86
N MET A 51 -4.21 -4.39 -32.60
CA MET A 51 -5.11 -3.88 -31.58
C MET A 51 -5.20 -2.34 -31.67
N PRO A 52 -6.38 -1.77 -31.94
CA PRO A 52 -6.55 -0.33 -31.96
C PRO A 52 -6.31 0.27 -30.57
N THR A 53 -5.56 1.37 -30.48
CA THR A 53 -5.37 2.14 -29.23
C THR A 53 -6.70 2.66 -28.65
N SER A 54 -7.74 2.77 -29.49
CA SER A 54 -9.11 3.12 -29.12
C SER A 54 -9.87 1.98 -28.41
N ALA A 55 -9.43 0.72 -28.50
CA ALA A 55 -10.11 -0.44 -27.91
C ALA A 55 -10.25 -0.34 -26.37
N PHE A 56 -9.42 0.49 -25.74
CA PHE A 56 -9.44 0.74 -24.29
C PHE A 56 -9.92 2.14 -23.91
N GLY A 57 -10.32 2.98 -24.88
CA GLY A 57 -10.65 4.39 -24.60
C GLY A 57 -9.46 5.21 -24.09
N LEU A 58 -8.23 4.73 -24.31
CA LEU A 58 -6.99 5.30 -23.78
C LEU A 58 -6.33 6.31 -24.74
N SER A 59 -6.80 6.43 -25.99
CA SER A 59 -6.28 7.39 -26.96
C SER A 59 -6.41 8.83 -26.47
N GLY A 60 -7.61 9.22 -26.02
CA GLY A 60 -7.86 10.55 -25.46
C GLY A 60 -7.10 10.85 -24.16
N LEU A 61 -6.53 9.82 -23.52
CA LEU A 61 -5.75 9.94 -22.30
C LEU A 61 -4.26 10.15 -22.63
N ILE A 62 -3.74 9.57 -23.71
CA ILE A 62 -2.40 9.86 -24.24
C ILE A 62 -2.33 11.31 -24.74
N ASP A 63 -3.38 11.77 -25.41
CA ASP A 63 -3.48 13.15 -25.94
C ASP A 63 -3.50 14.22 -24.83
N GLN A 64 -3.95 13.84 -23.63
CA GLN A 64 -3.98 14.71 -22.46
C GLN A 64 -2.67 14.72 -21.67
N LEU A 65 -1.72 13.83 -21.98
CA LEU A 65 -0.41 13.87 -21.35
C LEU A 65 0.37 15.12 -21.82
N PRO A 66 0.99 15.89 -20.90
CA PRO A 66 1.87 16.99 -21.24
C PRO A 66 2.97 16.55 -22.21
N LYS A 67 3.19 17.35 -23.25
CA LYS A 67 4.27 17.14 -24.23
C LYS A 67 5.63 17.15 -23.51
N GLY A 68 6.45 16.12 -23.74
CA GLY A 68 7.80 15.99 -23.16
C GLY A 68 7.94 14.92 -22.05
N ILE A 69 6.84 14.28 -21.66
CA ILE A 69 6.84 13.20 -20.66
C ILE A 69 7.06 11.84 -21.30
N LEU A 70 6.59 11.68 -22.53
CA LEU A 70 6.81 10.50 -23.34
C LEU A 70 8.05 10.71 -24.22
N PRO A 71 8.95 9.72 -24.34
CA PRO A 71 10.04 9.78 -25.29
C PRO A 71 9.49 10.04 -26.72
N PRO A 72 10.04 11.04 -27.44
CA PRO A 72 9.45 11.51 -28.69
C PRO A 72 9.45 10.45 -29.79
N ASP A 73 10.46 9.57 -29.79
CA ASP A 73 10.75 8.60 -30.85
C ASP A 73 9.91 7.31 -30.77
N LEU A 74 9.01 7.20 -29.79
CA LEU A 74 8.16 6.02 -29.61
C LEU A 74 6.90 6.06 -30.50
N SER A 75 6.49 4.89 -30.99
CA SER A 75 5.20 4.68 -31.63
C SER A 75 4.03 4.96 -30.65
N GLU A 76 2.82 5.16 -31.17
CA GLU A 76 1.63 5.34 -30.31
C GLU A 76 1.41 4.16 -29.36
N SER A 77 1.64 2.93 -29.83
CA SER A 77 1.53 1.70 -29.03
C SER A 77 2.58 1.63 -27.92
N GLN A 78 3.83 2.01 -28.21
CA GLN A 78 4.91 2.08 -27.22
C GLN A 78 4.66 3.17 -26.17
N LYS A 79 4.17 4.34 -26.60
CA LYS A 79 3.75 5.44 -25.70
C LYS A 79 2.66 5.00 -24.74
N MET A 80 1.70 4.19 -25.21
CA MET A 80 0.64 3.61 -24.38
C MET A 80 1.21 2.69 -23.30
N VAL A 81 2.06 1.73 -23.68
CA VAL A 81 2.69 0.79 -22.73
C VAL A 81 3.52 1.56 -21.69
N TYR A 82 4.32 2.53 -22.12
CA TYR A 82 5.09 3.38 -21.22
C TYR A 82 4.20 4.16 -20.25
N ALA A 83 3.19 4.87 -20.77
CA ALA A 83 2.31 5.71 -19.97
C ALA A 83 1.62 4.90 -18.87
N PHE A 84 1.07 3.73 -19.23
CA PHE A 84 0.35 2.89 -18.30
C PHE A 84 1.27 2.32 -17.21
N THR A 85 2.42 1.80 -17.64
CA THR A 85 3.37 1.12 -16.76
C THR A 85 4.07 2.10 -15.80
N VAL A 86 4.45 3.28 -16.28
CA VAL A 86 5.22 4.22 -15.47
C VAL A 86 4.32 5.13 -14.63
N TYR A 87 3.26 5.69 -15.22
CA TYR A 87 2.43 6.72 -14.57
C TYR A 87 1.16 6.16 -13.94
N PHE A 88 0.34 5.41 -14.68
CA PHE A 88 -0.95 4.94 -14.17
C PHE A 88 -0.81 3.89 -13.08
N MET A 89 0.18 3.00 -13.21
CA MET A 89 0.44 1.99 -12.20
C MET A 89 1.00 2.56 -10.90
N ALA A 90 1.67 3.72 -10.90
CA ALA A 90 2.28 4.27 -9.70
C ALA A 90 1.28 4.47 -8.52
N PRO A 91 0.19 5.26 -8.64
CA PRO A 91 -0.76 5.41 -7.53
C PRO A 91 -1.59 4.14 -7.27
N VAL A 92 -1.87 3.32 -8.29
CA VAL A 92 -2.56 2.04 -8.11
C VAL A 92 -1.71 1.07 -7.28
N PHE A 93 -0.39 1.14 -7.40
CA PHE A 93 0.53 0.32 -6.63
C PHE A 93 0.45 0.60 -5.12
N LEU A 94 0.13 1.84 -4.73
CA LEU A 94 -0.05 2.25 -3.34
C LEU A 94 -1.26 1.59 -2.66
N LEU A 95 -2.15 0.93 -3.43
CA LEU A 95 -3.21 0.10 -2.87
C LEU A 95 -2.66 -1.14 -2.15
N ILE A 96 -1.54 -1.70 -2.60
CA ILE A 96 -0.94 -2.92 -2.02
C ILE A 96 -0.55 -2.71 -0.55
N PRO A 97 0.31 -1.74 -0.18
CA PRO A 97 0.71 -1.55 1.21
C PRO A 97 -0.49 -1.16 2.09
N SER A 98 -1.43 -0.37 1.56
CA SER A 98 -2.65 0.01 2.28
C SER A 98 -3.54 -1.19 2.58
N MET A 99 -3.83 -2.03 1.59
CA MET A 99 -4.65 -3.22 1.76
C MET A 99 -3.98 -4.25 2.67
N SER A 100 -2.69 -4.53 2.45
CA SER A 100 -1.93 -5.47 3.28
C SER A 100 -1.88 -4.99 4.73
N ALA A 101 -1.53 -3.72 4.98
CA ALA A 101 -1.55 -3.14 6.32
C ALA A 101 -2.95 -3.22 6.95
N THR A 102 -4.00 -3.05 6.14
CA THR A 102 -5.38 -3.13 6.62
C THR A 102 -5.75 -4.52 7.10
N VAL A 103 -5.54 -5.53 6.26
CA VAL A 103 -5.93 -6.90 6.58
C VAL A 103 -5.11 -7.41 7.78
N ILE A 104 -3.80 -7.11 7.82
CA ILE A 104 -2.94 -7.55 8.93
C ILE A 104 -3.30 -6.80 10.23
N GLY A 105 -3.42 -5.48 10.17
CA GLY A 105 -3.74 -4.66 11.33
C GLY A 105 -5.13 -4.97 11.90
N SER A 106 -6.16 -5.09 11.05
CA SER A 106 -7.53 -5.34 11.52
C SER A 106 -7.65 -6.71 12.17
N SER A 107 -7.00 -7.74 11.60
CA SER A 107 -7.02 -9.09 12.15
C SER A 107 -6.23 -9.20 13.47
N SER A 108 -5.09 -8.52 13.59
CA SER A 108 -4.27 -8.54 14.81
C SER A 108 -4.86 -7.71 15.96
N PHE A 109 -5.38 -6.51 15.70
CA PHE A 109 -5.91 -5.64 16.77
C PHE A 109 -7.38 -5.91 17.11
N VAL A 110 -8.23 -5.99 16.07
CA VAL A 110 -9.68 -6.12 16.27
C VAL A 110 -10.10 -7.58 16.32
N GLY A 111 -9.45 -8.45 15.54
CA GLY A 111 -9.70 -9.89 15.59
C GLY A 111 -9.38 -10.53 16.95
N GLU A 112 -8.30 -10.12 17.62
CA GLU A 112 -8.00 -10.60 18.98
C GLU A 112 -9.00 -10.11 20.01
N LYS A 113 -9.50 -8.87 19.85
CA LYS A 113 -10.58 -8.32 20.68
C LYS A 113 -11.87 -9.13 20.50
N GLU A 114 -12.22 -9.44 19.25
CA GLU A 114 -13.39 -10.24 18.89
C GLU A 114 -13.30 -11.67 19.47
N ARG A 115 -12.09 -12.25 19.50
CA ARG A 115 -11.81 -13.58 20.04
C ARG A 115 -11.57 -13.62 21.56
N ARG A 116 -11.65 -12.48 22.25
CA ARG A 116 -11.34 -12.31 23.69
C ARG A 116 -9.95 -12.79 24.12
N THR A 117 -9.00 -12.87 23.20
CA THR A 117 -7.62 -13.31 23.52
C THR A 117 -6.76 -12.19 24.11
N ILE A 118 -7.26 -10.95 24.13
CA ILE A 118 -6.60 -9.79 24.74
C ILE A 118 -6.42 -9.97 26.25
N GLU A 119 -7.34 -10.68 26.93
CA GLU A 119 -7.25 -10.95 28.37
C GLU A 119 -5.98 -11.74 28.71
N GLY A 120 -5.61 -12.72 27.88
CA GLY A 120 -4.38 -13.50 28.05
C GLY A 120 -3.10 -12.67 27.92
N LEU A 121 -3.12 -11.63 27.07
CA LEU A 121 -1.99 -10.73 26.86
C LEU A 121 -1.78 -9.77 28.04
N LEU A 122 -2.84 -9.40 28.76
CA LEU A 122 -2.75 -8.58 29.98
C LEU A 122 -2.07 -9.29 31.15
N TYR A 123 -2.02 -10.62 31.14
CA TYR A 123 -1.27 -11.42 32.13
C TYR A 123 0.21 -11.59 31.77
N THR A 124 0.66 -11.10 30.61
CA THR A 124 2.07 -11.14 30.24
C THR A 124 2.82 -9.95 30.85
N PRO A 125 4.13 -10.07 31.15
CA PRO A 125 4.93 -8.97 31.72
C PRO A 125 5.25 -7.85 30.70
N VAL A 126 4.41 -7.66 29.68
CA VAL A 126 4.56 -6.68 28.59
C VAL A 126 3.69 -5.47 28.90
N THR A 127 4.26 -4.26 28.79
CA THR A 127 3.48 -3.03 29.02
C THR A 127 2.54 -2.75 27.84
N ASP A 128 1.43 -2.05 28.07
CA ASP A 128 0.47 -1.67 26.99
C ASP A 128 1.16 -0.98 25.80
N ARG A 129 2.15 -0.12 26.09
CA ARG A 129 2.94 0.58 25.06
C ARG A 129 3.80 -0.37 24.24
N GLU A 130 4.43 -1.35 24.89
CA GLU A 130 5.22 -2.39 24.22
C GLU A 130 4.33 -3.29 23.37
N LEU A 131 3.12 -3.61 23.84
CA LEU A 131 2.14 -4.40 23.10
C LEU A 131 1.65 -3.68 21.84
N VAL A 132 1.26 -2.40 21.97
CA VAL A 132 0.83 -1.58 20.81
C VAL A 132 1.97 -1.46 19.80
N LEU A 133 3.19 -1.17 20.26
CA LEU A 133 4.34 -1.06 19.37
C LEU A 133 4.65 -2.40 18.67
N ALA A 134 4.57 -3.52 19.38
CA ALA A 134 4.78 -4.85 18.82
C ALA A 134 3.78 -5.13 17.70
N LYS A 135 2.50 -4.84 17.91
CA LYS A 135 1.45 -5.06 16.90
C LYS A 135 1.56 -4.11 15.71
N ILE A 136 1.99 -2.87 15.93
CA ILE A 136 2.29 -1.94 14.83
C ILE A 136 3.40 -2.53 13.96
N ILE A 137 4.51 -2.94 14.56
CA ILE A 137 5.65 -3.54 13.83
C ILE A 137 5.22 -4.84 13.13
N ALA A 138 4.46 -5.70 13.81
CA ALA A 138 3.94 -6.96 13.28
C ALA A 138 3.05 -6.77 12.05
N SER A 139 2.40 -5.61 11.93
CA SER A 139 1.55 -5.28 10.78
C SER A 139 2.30 -4.52 9.69
N LEU A 140 3.16 -3.59 10.09
CA LEU A 140 3.89 -2.69 9.20
C LEU A 140 4.93 -3.43 8.37
N VAL A 141 5.78 -4.24 9.01
CA VAL A 141 6.89 -4.94 8.34
C VAL A 141 6.39 -5.86 7.22
N PRO A 142 5.45 -6.80 7.46
CA PRO A 142 4.96 -7.66 6.39
C PRO A 142 4.23 -6.88 5.29
N ALA A 143 3.51 -5.80 5.59
CA ALA A 143 2.88 -4.97 4.55
C ALA A 143 3.92 -4.34 3.61
N ILE A 144 5.04 -3.84 4.15
CA ILE A 144 6.15 -3.30 3.36
C ILE A 144 6.83 -4.41 2.55
N VAL A 145 7.15 -5.54 3.18
CA VAL A 145 7.82 -6.68 2.51
C VAL A 145 6.97 -7.23 1.37
N ILE A 146 5.66 -7.39 1.57
CA ILE A 146 4.73 -7.82 0.50
C ILE A 146 4.76 -6.81 -0.65
N THR A 147 4.75 -5.51 -0.34
CA THR A 147 4.77 -4.46 -1.37
C THR A 147 6.08 -4.45 -2.15
N TRP A 148 7.23 -4.57 -1.47
CA TRP A 148 8.54 -4.65 -2.13
C TRP A 148 8.73 -5.94 -2.93
N GLY A 149 8.22 -7.08 -2.44
CA GLY A 149 8.20 -8.32 -3.20
C GLY A 149 7.35 -8.19 -4.47
N SER A 150 6.19 -7.54 -4.35
CA SER A 150 5.32 -7.21 -5.50
C SER A 150 6.02 -6.27 -6.46
N PHE A 151 6.79 -5.30 -5.96
CA PHE A 151 7.56 -4.38 -6.78
C PHE A 151 8.65 -5.11 -7.54
N GLY A 152 9.38 -6.03 -6.91
CA GLY A 152 10.33 -6.90 -7.60
C GLY A 152 9.69 -7.71 -8.73
N ALA A 153 8.51 -8.29 -8.50
CA ALA A 153 7.76 -9.00 -9.54
C ALA A 153 7.32 -8.06 -10.67
N TYR A 154 6.88 -6.84 -10.33
CA TYR A 154 6.50 -5.82 -11.29
C TYR A 154 7.67 -5.41 -12.18
N VAL A 155 8.83 -5.10 -11.58
CA VAL A 155 10.08 -4.78 -12.29
C VAL A 155 10.42 -5.89 -13.27
N PHE A 156 10.40 -7.14 -12.79
CA PHE A 156 10.70 -8.30 -13.63
C PHE A 156 9.77 -8.41 -14.85
N ILE A 157 8.48 -8.16 -14.67
CA ILE A 157 7.50 -8.22 -15.78
C ILE A 157 7.73 -7.09 -16.77
N VAL A 158 7.93 -5.87 -16.28
CA VAL A 158 8.16 -4.71 -17.14
C VAL A 158 9.47 -4.86 -17.92
N ASP A 159 10.53 -5.31 -17.28
CA ASP A 159 11.82 -5.52 -17.93
C ASP A 159 11.79 -6.66 -18.93
N THR A 160 11.09 -7.75 -18.61
CA THR A 160 11.05 -8.93 -19.49
C THR A 160 10.12 -8.71 -20.69
N PHE A 161 8.97 -8.05 -20.51
CA PHE A 161 7.94 -7.98 -21.53
C PHE A 161 7.79 -6.60 -22.17
N ALA A 162 8.03 -5.51 -21.44
CA ALA A 162 7.83 -4.16 -21.98
C ALA A 162 9.11 -3.52 -22.54
N SER A 163 10.27 -3.75 -21.89
CA SER A 163 11.55 -3.20 -22.38
C SER A 163 11.90 -3.66 -23.81
N PRO A 164 11.66 -4.92 -24.23
CA PRO A 164 11.86 -5.32 -25.63
C PRO A 164 10.93 -4.62 -26.61
N VAL A 165 9.72 -4.25 -26.17
CA VAL A 165 8.74 -3.52 -27.00
C VAL A 165 9.18 -2.08 -27.20
N ILE A 166 9.80 -1.46 -26.19
CA ILE A 166 10.25 -0.05 -26.22
C ILE A 166 11.67 0.09 -26.79
N GLY A 167 12.50 -0.96 -26.72
CA GLY A 167 13.86 -0.99 -27.27
C GLY A 167 14.95 -0.51 -26.31
N GLU A 168 14.58 -0.03 -25.12
CA GLU A 168 15.50 0.40 -24.07
C GLU A 168 14.97 0.01 -22.68
N HIS A 169 15.88 -0.13 -21.71
CA HIS A 169 15.53 -0.33 -20.32
C HIS A 169 15.12 1.01 -19.69
N TYR A 170 13.84 1.14 -19.39
CA TYR A 170 13.24 2.41 -18.94
C TYR A 170 12.70 2.37 -17.49
N PHE A 171 12.70 1.20 -16.86
CA PHE A 171 12.11 0.96 -15.55
C PHE A 171 13.10 0.18 -14.68
N PRO A 172 13.27 0.45 -13.37
CA PRO A 172 12.50 1.41 -12.56
C PRO A 172 12.99 2.86 -12.71
N THR A 173 12.05 3.80 -12.66
CA THR A 173 12.39 5.23 -12.69
C THR A 173 12.67 5.79 -11.29
N ALA A 174 13.33 6.94 -11.20
CA ALA A 174 13.59 7.63 -9.93
C ALA A 174 12.33 7.87 -9.08
N ASN A 175 11.20 8.12 -9.75
CA ASN A 175 9.89 8.28 -9.12
C ASN A 175 9.44 7.00 -8.39
N TRP A 176 9.63 5.83 -9.00
CA TRP A 176 9.29 4.55 -8.38
C TRP A 176 10.16 4.25 -7.17
N TYR A 177 11.44 4.63 -7.19
CA TYR A 177 12.28 4.53 -6.00
C TYR A 177 11.79 5.42 -4.85
N ALA A 178 11.43 6.68 -5.14
CA ALA A 178 10.83 7.56 -4.13
C ALA A 178 9.51 6.99 -3.61
N LEU A 179 8.66 6.45 -4.48
CA LEU A 179 7.41 5.80 -4.11
C LEU A 179 7.68 4.60 -3.17
N MET A 180 8.58 3.69 -3.53
CA MET A 180 8.81 2.45 -2.79
C MET A 180 9.54 2.62 -1.47
N PHE A 181 10.51 3.53 -1.40
CA PHE A 181 11.33 3.70 -0.20
C PHE A 181 10.87 4.82 0.72
N LEU A 182 10.07 5.76 0.22
CA LEU A 182 9.56 6.87 1.02
C LEU A 182 8.04 6.78 1.22
N VAL A 183 7.26 6.72 0.15
CA VAL A 183 5.79 6.77 0.24
C VAL A 183 5.21 5.49 0.84
N VAL A 184 5.69 4.31 0.41
CA VAL A 184 5.17 3.01 0.86
C VAL A 184 5.29 2.81 2.38
N PRO A 185 6.46 3.03 3.02
CA PRO A 185 6.58 2.90 4.47
C PRO A 185 5.68 3.87 5.24
N LEU A 186 5.60 5.12 4.80
CA LEU A 186 4.75 6.14 5.43
C LEU A 186 3.27 5.76 5.32
N LEU A 187 2.83 5.38 4.11
CA LEU A 187 1.44 5.00 3.88
C LEU A 187 1.05 3.75 4.65
N ALA A 188 1.93 2.74 4.72
CA ALA A 188 1.69 1.55 5.52
C ALA A 188 1.59 1.90 7.02
N PHE A 189 2.44 2.80 7.51
CA PHE A 189 2.38 3.28 8.89
C PHE A 189 1.07 4.03 9.17
N LEU A 190 0.67 4.95 8.30
CA LEU A 190 -0.60 5.68 8.39
C LEU A 190 -1.77 4.72 8.54
N THR A 191 -1.84 3.72 7.66
CA THR A 191 -2.92 2.72 7.67
C THR A 191 -2.98 1.96 8.98
N VAL A 192 -1.83 1.46 9.45
CA VAL A 192 -1.77 0.74 10.73
C VAL A 192 -2.18 1.67 11.88
N ALA A 193 -1.69 2.90 11.92
CA ALA A 193 -2.00 3.87 12.97
C ALA A 193 -3.50 4.21 13.01
N LEU A 194 -4.14 4.40 11.85
CA LEU A 194 -5.58 4.63 11.77
C LEU A 194 -6.39 3.41 12.23
N ILE A 195 -5.94 2.20 11.92
CA ILE A 195 -6.59 0.97 12.40
C ILE A 195 -6.47 0.85 13.91
N VAL A 196 -5.31 1.17 14.47
CA VAL A 196 -5.13 1.23 15.93
C VAL A 196 -6.10 2.25 16.53
N ALA A 197 -6.23 3.43 15.96
CA ALA A 197 -7.17 4.46 16.42
C ALA A 197 -8.63 3.96 16.43
N VAL A 198 -9.03 3.22 15.40
CA VAL A 198 -10.40 2.70 15.24
C VAL A 198 -10.63 1.41 16.04
N SER A 199 -9.59 0.63 16.34
CA SER A 199 -9.68 -0.66 17.05
C SER A 199 -10.34 -0.55 18.44
N GLY A 200 -10.16 0.59 19.12
CA GLY A 200 -10.82 0.86 20.39
C GLY A 200 -12.35 0.89 20.28
N ARG A 201 -12.89 1.33 19.15
CA ARG A 201 -14.34 1.47 18.90
C ARG A 201 -14.93 0.36 18.04
N ALA A 202 -14.13 -0.27 17.19
CA ALA A 202 -14.58 -1.35 16.33
C ALA A 202 -14.99 -2.58 17.14
N THR A 203 -16.08 -3.22 16.70
CA THR A 203 -16.64 -4.44 17.25
C THR A 203 -16.33 -5.68 16.39
N SER A 204 -15.98 -5.49 15.12
CA SER A 204 -15.59 -6.57 14.20
C SER A 204 -14.40 -6.19 13.33
N SER A 205 -13.57 -7.18 12.99
CA SER A 205 -12.41 -6.97 12.10
C SER A 205 -12.82 -6.44 10.72
N GLN A 206 -13.96 -6.91 10.18
CA GLN A 206 -14.50 -6.42 8.91
C GLN A 206 -14.93 -4.94 8.98
N GLY A 207 -15.54 -4.51 10.08
CA GLY A 207 -15.91 -3.10 10.28
C GLY A 207 -14.68 -2.18 10.36
N ALA A 208 -13.58 -2.66 10.93
CA ALA A 208 -12.31 -1.91 10.99
C ALA A 208 -11.60 -1.82 9.63
N GLN A 209 -11.82 -2.78 8.72
CA GLN A 209 -11.29 -2.71 7.35
C GLN A 209 -11.88 -1.52 6.56
N GLY A 210 -13.00 -0.95 6.99
CA GLY A 210 -13.56 0.27 6.40
C GLY A 210 -12.59 1.48 6.45
N VAL A 211 -11.62 1.47 7.37
CA VAL A 211 -10.55 2.49 7.42
C VAL A 211 -9.71 2.49 6.14
N SER A 212 -9.57 1.34 5.47
CA SER A 212 -8.84 1.26 4.21
C SER A 212 -9.40 2.20 3.15
N PHE A 213 -10.71 2.43 3.11
CA PHE A 213 -11.32 3.36 2.16
C PHE A 213 -10.80 4.78 2.34
N LEU A 214 -10.58 5.24 3.57
CA LEU A 214 -10.03 6.57 3.83
C LEU A 214 -8.64 6.73 3.21
N VAL A 215 -7.80 5.69 3.30
CA VAL A 215 -6.44 5.70 2.77
C VAL A 215 -6.41 5.48 1.26
N VAL A 216 -7.32 4.65 0.73
CA VAL A 216 -7.42 4.31 -0.69
C VAL A 216 -8.00 5.45 -1.52
N MET A 217 -8.95 6.21 -0.97
CA MET A 217 -9.63 7.28 -1.70
C MET A 217 -8.67 8.31 -2.31
N PRO A 218 -7.66 8.84 -1.58
CA PRO A 218 -6.63 9.69 -2.17
C PRO A 218 -5.92 9.05 -3.37
N MET A 219 -5.70 7.73 -3.36
CA MET A 219 -5.01 7.03 -4.45
C MET A 219 -5.88 6.95 -5.70
N ILE A 220 -7.18 6.74 -5.52
CA ILE A 220 -8.17 6.80 -6.60
C ILE A 220 -8.25 8.21 -7.17
N LEU A 221 -8.32 9.23 -6.31
CA LEU A 221 -8.35 10.64 -6.75
C LEU A 221 -7.08 11.02 -7.51
N LEU A 222 -5.90 10.57 -7.08
CA LEU A 222 -4.66 10.76 -7.82
C LEU A 222 -4.71 10.06 -9.19
N THR A 223 -5.23 8.84 -9.24
CA THR A 223 -5.38 8.09 -10.50
C THR A 223 -6.33 8.80 -11.47
N MET A 224 -7.45 9.32 -10.99
CA MET A 224 -8.38 10.14 -11.78
C MET A 224 -7.75 11.48 -12.19
N GLY A 225 -6.92 12.08 -11.33
CA GLY A 225 -6.15 13.28 -11.67
C GLY A 225 -5.22 13.06 -12.87
N GLN A 226 -4.60 11.87 -12.96
CA GLN A 226 -3.72 11.52 -14.07
C GLN A 226 -4.46 11.40 -15.41
N THR A 227 -5.72 10.96 -15.42
CA THR A 227 -6.49 10.83 -16.68
C THR A 227 -6.78 12.20 -17.31
N THR A 228 -6.85 13.25 -16.50
CA THR A 228 -7.10 14.63 -16.95
C THR A 228 -5.84 15.40 -17.39
N GLY A 229 -4.65 14.82 -17.20
CA GLY A 229 -3.37 15.49 -17.44
C GLY A 229 -2.99 16.60 -16.44
N ILE A 230 -3.89 16.97 -15.52
CA ILE A 230 -3.70 18.06 -14.53
C ILE A 230 -2.64 17.69 -13.49
N MET A 231 -2.61 16.42 -13.07
CA MET A 231 -1.75 15.95 -11.98
C MET A 231 -1.09 14.64 -12.36
N LEU A 232 0.16 14.70 -12.84
CA LEU A 232 0.94 13.51 -13.13
C LEU A 232 1.83 13.12 -11.98
N PHE A 233 1.89 11.81 -11.73
CA PHE A 233 2.71 11.25 -10.66
C PHE A 233 4.19 11.32 -11.04
N SER A 234 4.81 12.48 -10.82
CA SER A 234 6.24 12.74 -11.00
C SER A 234 6.99 12.62 -9.67
N THR A 235 8.32 12.61 -9.72
CA THR A 235 9.16 12.58 -8.52
C THR A 235 8.82 13.74 -7.56
N THR A 236 8.55 14.94 -8.07
CA THR A 236 8.15 16.10 -7.24
C THR A 236 6.82 15.83 -6.54
N VAL A 237 5.83 15.29 -7.24
CA VAL A 237 4.53 14.94 -6.66
C VAL A 237 4.68 13.85 -5.60
N ALA A 238 5.51 12.84 -5.85
CA ALA A 238 5.81 11.78 -4.88
C ALA A 238 6.46 12.34 -3.60
N LEU A 239 7.40 13.28 -3.73
CA LEU A 239 8.07 13.93 -2.60
C LEU A 239 7.12 14.84 -1.81
N VAL A 240 6.27 15.63 -2.50
CA VAL A 240 5.23 16.44 -1.84
C VAL A 240 4.24 15.54 -1.11
N PHE A 241 3.80 14.45 -1.76
CA PHE A 241 2.90 13.48 -1.16
C PHE A 241 3.52 12.82 0.08
N ALA A 242 4.79 12.43 0.00
CA ALA A 242 5.53 11.93 1.17
C ALA A 242 5.63 12.97 2.29
N ALA A 243 5.92 14.24 1.97
CA ALA A 243 5.97 15.30 2.98
C ALA A 243 4.61 15.50 3.68
N VAL A 244 3.51 15.46 2.92
CA VAL A 244 2.15 15.49 3.47
C VAL A 244 1.90 14.27 4.36
N LEU A 245 2.27 13.07 3.92
CA LEU A 245 2.13 11.86 4.72
C LEU A 245 2.92 11.95 6.03
N VAL A 246 4.15 12.45 6.03
CA VAL A 246 4.93 12.65 7.27
C VAL A 246 4.17 13.54 8.26
N VAL A 247 3.60 14.65 7.79
CA VAL A 247 2.83 15.55 8.65
C VAL A 247 1.60 14.84 9.21
N VAL A 248 0.86 14.13 8.36
CA VAL A 248 -0.34 13.38 8.77
C VAL A 248 0.03 12.26 9.75
N ASP A 249 1.10 11.52 9.50
CA ASP A 249 1.60 10.45 10.35
C ASP A 249 1.97 10.96 11.74
N VAL A 250 2.66 12.10 11.81
CA VAL A 250 2.99 12.75 13.09
C VAL A 250 1.72 13.14 13.84
N VAL A 251 0.74 13.76 13.17
CA VAL A 251 -0.54 14.15 13.78
C VAL A 251 -1.32 12.94 14.28
N VAL A 252 -1.46 11.89 13.45
CA VAL A 252 -2.17 10.66 13.79
C VAL A 252 -1.45 9.94 14.93
N PHE A 253 -0.12 9.86 14.89
CA PHE A 253 0.67 9.23 15.95
C PHE A 253 0.45 9.91 17.30
N TYR A 254 0.48 11.25 17.35
CA TYR A 254 0.19 11.98 18.59
C TYR A 254 -1.27 11.82 19.04
N ALA A 255 -2.22 11.81 18.12
CA ALA A 255 -3.64 11.58 18.45
C ALA A 255 -3.86 10.18 19.04
N VAL A 256 -3.25 9.15 18.45
CA VAL A 256 -3.31 7.76 18.93
C VAL A 256 -2.60 7.63 20.28
N ALA A 257 -1.40 8.20 20.43
CA ALA A 257 -0.67 8.18 21.69
C ALA A 257 -1.45 8.87 22.83
N GLY A 258 -2.18 9.95 22.52
CA GLY A 258 -3.05 10.65 23.46
C GLY A 258 -4.27 9.82 23.92
N ILE A 259 -4.83 8.97 23.05
CA ILE A 259 -5.93 8.06 23.39
C ILE A 259 -5.49 6.98 24.41
N PHE A 260 -4.21 6.58 24.37
CA PHE A 260 -3.62 5.56 25.25
C PHE A 260 -3.09 6.09 26.59
N ASN A 261 -3.29 7.37 26.93
CA ASN A 261 -2.89 7.90 28.23
C ASN A 261 -3.80 7.39 29.37
N ARG A 262 -3.37 6.26 29.94
CA ARG A 262 -3.46 5.73 31.32
C ARG A 262 -4.76 5.74 32.15
N GLU A 263 -5.77 6.57 31.90
CA GLU A 263 -6.90 6.70 32.86
C GLU A 263 -8.23 6.12 32.35
N ARG A 264 -8.47 6.03 31.03
CA ARG A 264 -9.78 5.63 30.51
C ARG A 264 -9.96 4.14 30.21
N ILE A 265 -8.89 3.36 30.13
CA ILE A 265 -8.99 1.92 29.83
C ILE A 265 -9.41 1.14 31.08
N LEU A 266 -8.96 1.56 32.27
CA LEU A 266 -9.32 0.93 33.55
C LEU A 266 -10.80 1.10 33.93
N THR A 267 -11.46 2.17 33.50
CA THR A 267 -12.87 2.43 33.83
C THR A 267 -13.88 1.81 32.86
N LYS A 268 -13.42 1.20 31.76
CA LYS A 268 -14.30 0.54 30.77
C LYS A 268 -14.17 -0.98 30.74
N LEU A 269 -13.25 -1.54 31.52
CA LEU A 269 -13.03 -2.98 31.67
C LEU A 269 -13.37 -3.50 33.09
N LEU A 270 -13.73 -2.61 34.01
CA LEU A 270 -14.40 -2.91 35.30
C LEU A 270 -15.88 -2.53 35.18
#